data_AF-A0AA88XDW0-F1
#
_entry.id   AF-A0AA88XDW0-F1
#
_cell.length_a   1.000
_cell.length_b   1.000
_cell.length_c   1.000
_cell.angle_alpha   90.00
_cell.angle_beta   90.00
_cell.angle_gamma   90.00
#
_symmetry.space_group_name_H-M   'P 1'
#
loop_
_entity.id
_entity.type
_entity.pdbx_description
1 polymer ?
#
loop_
_entity_poly.entity_id
_entity_poly.type
_entity_poly.pdbx_seq_one_letter_code
_entity_poly.pdbx_strand_id
1 'polypeptide(L)'
;MKQFSSLCEELGIPLAVEKTLGPSTVLAFLGLEIDTNLMCVRIPDDKLNKLKEELSRMLNKKKTTLKELQSLTGLLNFCTRAIPAGRAFNRRFYDSMIGLSKFYHHVRINYEMKEDIRVWLMFLDFYNGYTHYDTPEWSESRDLRLFTDSAGNSKLGCGAIFQSRWAFLKWPEHWHKTNIMKDITFLEFIPIVMAFHIWGNDLANQRILLNTDNSALVAIINKKTSKSKRVMSLVRHFVLHSLLHNIQSKAIHVPGKKNSIADSLSRQEWRRFRRNFPQADETPCTVPTSFLDLISKIEPDC
;
A
#
# COMPACT_ATOMS: atom_id res chain seq x y z
N MET A 1 -6.90 19.11 33.85
CA MET A 1 -7.87 18.34 34.65
C MET A 1 -8.69 19.23 35.58
N LYS A 2 -8.13 19.85 36.62
CA LYS A 2 -8.92 20.69 37.58
C LYS A 2 -9.78 21.78 36.92
N GLN A 3 -9.23 22.55 35.99
CA GLN A 3 -9.99 23.59 35.26
C GLN A 3 -11.12 23.01 34.41
N PHE A 4 -10.88 21.88 33.73
CA PHE A 4 -11.89 21.22 32.90
C PHE A 4 -13.03 20.66 33.76
N SER A 5 -12.71 20.00 34.88
CA SER A 5 -13.72 19.50 35.83
C SER A 5 -14.56 20.63 36.41
N SER A 6 -13.91 21.74 36.83
CA SER A 6 -14.60 22.92 37.34
C SER A 6 -15.54 23.54 36.29
N LEU A 7 -15.11 23.61 35.03
CA LEU A 7 -15.94 24.10 33.93
C LEU A 7 -17.14 23.18 33.65
N CYS A 8 -16.95 21.86 33.67
CA CYS A 8 -18.05 20.91 33.52
C CYS A 8 -19.07 21.04 34.65
N GLU A 9 -18.62 21.21 35.89
CA GLU A 9 -19.50 21.46 37.05
C GLU A 9 -20.28 22.77 36.89
N GLU A 10 -19.60 23.87 36.50
CA GLU A 10 -20.23 25.17 36.23
C GLU A 10 -21.29 25.09 35.12
N LEU A 11 -21.02 24.31 34.07
CA LEU A 11 -21.94 24.10 32.96
C LEU A 11 -23.01 23.02 33.21
N GLY A 12 -22.99 22.35 34.37
CA GLY A 12 -23.92 21.26 34.68
C GLY A 12 -23.73 19.99 33.83
N ILE A 13 -22.53 19.78 33.28
CA ILE A 13 -22.18 18.61 32.45
C ILE A 13 -21.63 17.51 33.36
N PRO A 14 -22.33 16.38 33.56
CA PRO A 14 -21.86 15.31 34.43
C PRO A 14 -20.66 14.58 33.82
N LEU A 15 -19.61 14.37 34.63
CA LEU A 15 -18.43 13.58 34.26
C LEU A 15 -18.55 12.13 34.76
N ALA A 16 -18.29 11.18 33.87
CA ALA A 16 -18.17 9.77 34.21
C ALA A 16 -16.78 9.50 34.83
N VAL A 17 -16.70 9.51 36.16
CA VAL A 17 -15.43 9.41 36.91
C VAL A 17 -14.69 8.12 36.56
N GLU A 18 -15.41 7.02 36.38
CA GLU A 18 -14.86 5.70 36.04
C GLU A 18 -14.25 5.63 34.63
N LYS A 19 -14.61 6.57 33.75
CA LYS A 19 -14.04 6.72 32.40
C LYS A 19 -13.05 7.87 32.31
N THR A 20 -12.93 8.66 33.37
CA THR A 20 -12.07 9.84 33.41
C THR A 20 -10.67 9.40 33.78
N LEU A 21 -9.79 9.38 32.80
CA LEU A 21 -8.37 9.09 32.99
C LEU A 21 -7.61 10.40 33.22
N GLY A 22 -6.68 10.37 34.17
CA GLY A 22 -5.77 11.49 34.43
C GLY A 22 -4.81 11.74 33.26
N PRO A 23 -3.90 12.71 33.40
CA PRO A 23 -2.79 12.85 32.46
C PRO A 23 -2.03 11.52 32.40
N SER A 24 -2.05 10.89 31.22
CA SER A 24 -1.38 9.62 30.96
C SER A 24 -0.72 9.70 29.61
N THR A 25 0.45 9.08 29.49
CA THR A 25 1.15 8.94 28.20
C THR A 25 0.61 7.78 27.37
N VAL A 26 -0.17 6.88 28.00
CA VAL A 26 -0.85 5.74 27.36
C VAL A 26 -2.34 5.80 27.68
N LEU A 27 -3.20 5.87 26.66
CA LEU A 27 -4.64 6.06 26.83
C LEU A 27 -5.45 5.27 25.80
N ALA A 28 -6.49 4.58 26.25
CA ALA A 28 -7.52 4.05 25.36
C ALA A 28 -8.45 5.17 24.88
N PHE A 29 -8.46 5.46 23.58
CA PHE A 29 -9.29 6.48 22.94
C PHE A 29 -10.03 5.92 21.72
N LEU A 30 -11.36 5.98 21.74
CA LEU A 30 -12.25 5.49 20.67
C LEU A 30 -11.95 4.04 20.23
N GLY A 31 -11.56 3.19 21.19
CA GLY A 31 -11.27 1.77 21.00
C GLY A 31 -9.83 1.45 20.59
N LEU A 32 -8.98 2.45 20.33
CA LEU A 32 -7.56 2.30 20.07
C LEU A 32 -6.76 2.74 21.29
N GLU A 33 -5.52 2.29 21.42
CA GLU A 33 -4.62 2.84 22.44
C GLU A 33 -3.62 3.80 21.81
N ILE A 34 -3.47 4.96 22.42
CA ILE A 34 -2.54 6.00 22.02
C ILE A 34 -1.39 5.95 23.02
N ASP A 35 -0.17 5.69 22.53
CA ASP A 35 1.05 5.71 23.32
C ASP A 35 1.95 6.85 22.81
N THR A 36 2.09 7.89 23.64
CA THR A 36 2.89 9.08 23.35
C THR A 36 4.35 8.92 23.74
N ASN A 37 4.73 7.89 24.50
CA ASN A 37 6.13 7.56 24.76
C ASN A 37 6.75 6.89 23.52
N LEU A 38 6.02 5.95 22.91
CA LEU A 38 6.43 5.25 21.69
C LEU A 38 6.00 5.97 20.41
N MET A 39 5.23 7.06 20.54
CA MET A 39 4.65 7.83 19.44
C MET A 39 3.92 6.92 18.45
N CYS A 40 2.96 6.14 18.94
CA CYS A 40 2.24 5.16 18.15
C CYS A 40 0.75 5.03 18.53
N VAL A 41 -0.01 4.38 17.66
CA VAL A 41 -1.36 3.90 17.89
C VAL A 41 -1.33 2.37 17.89
N ARG A 42 -1.93 1.76 18.91
CA ARG A 42 -2.08 0.31 19.03
C ARG A 42 -3.53 -0.12 18.82
N ILE A 43 -3.71 -1.15 18.01
CA ILE A 43 -4.98 -1.86 17.90
C ILE A 43 -5.00 -2.96 18.97
N PRO A 44 -6.05 -3.06 19.80
CA PRO A 44 -6.16 -4.14 20.78
C PRO A 44 -6.12 -5.54 20.15
N ASP A 45 -5.44 -6.48 20.81
CA ASP A 45 -5.23 -7.85 20.29
C ASP A 45 -6.55 -8.61 20.07
N ASP A 46 -7.56 -8.39 20.91
CA ASP A 46 -8.89 -8.99 20.73
C ASP A 46 -9.51 -8.59 19.38
N LYS A 47 -9.30 -7.33 18.95
CA LYS A 47 -9.80 -6.83 17.66
C LYS A 47 -9.01 -7.40 16.50
N LEU A 48 -7.68 -7.53 16.64
CA LEU A 48 -6.83 -8.11 15.61
C LEU A 48 -7.13 -9.59 15.39
N ASN A 49 -7.26 -10.36 16.48
CA ASN A 49 -7.59 -11.78 16.43
C ASN A 49 -8.98 -11.99 15.81
N LYS A 50 -9.98 -11.22 16.26
CA LYS A 50 -11.32 -11.23 15.66
C LYS A 50 -11.28 -10.90 14.16
N LEU A 51 -10.47 -9.94 13.75
CA LEU A 51 -10.33 -9.58 12.34
C LEU A 51 -9.71 -10.74 11.53
N LYS A 52 -8.63 -11.35 12.01
CA LYS A 52 -8.00 -12.52 11.38
C LYS A 52 -8.97 -13.68 11.23
N GLU A 53 -9.74 -13.99 12.26
CA GLU A 53 -10.76 -15.04 12.25
C GLU A 53 -11.86 -14.76 11.21
N GLU A 54 -12.42 -13.55 11.21
CA GLU A 54 -13.50 -13.16 10.29
C GLU A 54 -13.04 -13.16 8.83
N LEU A 55 -11.83 -12.67 8.55
CA LEU A 55 -11.23 -12.70 7.22
C LEU A 55 -11.00 -14.15 6.74
N SER A 56 -10.44 -15.00 7.61
CA SER A 56 -10.19 -16.41 7.30
C SER A 56 -11.49 -17.17 7.02
N ARG A 57 -12.53 -16.92 7.84
CA ARG A 57 -13.88 -17.46 7.64
C ARG A 57 -14.48 -17.01 6.32
N MET A 58 -14.33 -15.72 5.97
CA MET A 58 -14.84 -15.15 4.73
C MET A 58 -14.14 -15.73 3.50
N LEU A 59 -12.83 -15.98 3.57
CA LEU A 59 -12.03 -16.53 2.47
C LEU A 59 -12.55 -17.90 1.98
N ASN A 60 -13.07 -18.71 2.91
CA ASN A 60 -13.60 -20.05 2.63
C ASN A 60 -15.04 -20.06 2.07
N LYS A 61 -15.74 -18.92 2.11
CA LYS A 61 -17.11 -18.81 1.60
C LYS A 61 -17.14 -18.49 0.10
N LYS A 62 -18.22 -18.88 -0.58
CA LYS A 62 -18.57 -18.43 -1.94
C LYS A 62 -19.54 -17.25 -1.94
N LYS A 63 -20.41 -17.20 -0.93
CA LYS A 63 -21.38 -16.14 -0.68
C LYS A 63 -21.44 -15.85 0.81
N THR A 64 -21.82 -14.63 1.16
CA THR A 64 -22.05 -14.19 2.53
C THR A 64 -23.32 -13.35 2.59
N THR A 65 -23.91 -13.19 3.77
CA THR A 65 -25.02 -12.23 3.93
C THR A 65 -24.50 -10.79 3.95
N LEU A 66 -25.35 -9.83 3.58
CA LEU A 66 -25.05 -8.40 3.67
C LEU A 66 -24.69 -8.01 5.11
N LYS A 67 -25.42 -8.54 6.10
CA LYS A 67 -25.14 -8.31 7.53
C LYS A 67 -23.72 -8.73 7.92
N GLU A 68 -23.31 -9.92 7.54
CA GLU A 68 -21.95 -10.42 7.82
C GLU A 68 -20.88 -9.57 7.14
N LEU A 69 -21.13 -9.18 5.88
CA LEU A 69 -20.18 -8.35 5.13
C LEU A 69 -20.06 -6.94 5.73
N GLN A 70 -21.17 -6.33 6.14
CA GLN A 70 -21.19 -5.04 6.82
C GLN A 70 -20.44 -5.10 8.15
N SER A 71 -20.62 -6.18 8.93
CA SER A 71 -19.90 -6.41 10.18
C SER A 71 -18.38 -6.50 9.95
N LEU A 72 -17.94 -7.31 8.98
CA LEU A 72 -16.51 -7.40 8.61
C LEU A 72 -15.97 -6.05 8.13
N THR A 73 -16.71 -5.36 7.27
CA THR A 73 -16.30 -4.05 6.73
C THR A 73 -16.21 -2.99 7.83
N GLY A 74 -17.10 -3.04 8.82
CA GLY A 74 -17.04 -2.18 10.00
C GLY A 74 -15.77 -2.42 10.83
N LEU A 75 -15.39 -3.69 11.02
CA LEU A 75 -14.15 -4.05 11.73
C LEU A 75 -12.90 -3.62 10.95
N LEU A 76 -12.88 -3.84 9.63
CA LEU A 76 -11.84 -3.34 8.74
C LEU A 76 -11.72 -1.81 8.82
N ASN A 77 -12.85 -1.10 8.78
CA ASN A 77 -12.87 0.36 8.86
C ASN A 77 -12.41 0.88 10.23
N PHE A 78 -12.68 0.13 11.31
CA PHE A 78 -12.12 0.42 12.62
C PHE A 78 -10.59 0.31 12.60
N CYS A 79 -10.03 -0.80 12.10
CA CYS A 79 -8.58 -1.01 12.04
C CYS A 79 -7.87 0.02 11.14
N THR A 80 -8.50 0.48 10.06
CA THR A 80 -7.90 1.50 9.17
C THR A 80 -7.82 2.91 9.77
N ARG A 81 -8.35 3.12 10.98
CA ARG A 81 -8.10 4.34 11.76
C ARG A 81 -6.68 4.36 12.29
N ALA A 82 -6.16 3.21 12.72
CA ALA A 82 -4.75 3.04 13.07
C ALA A 82 -3.89 2.74 11.83
N ILE A 83 -4.46 2.13 10.80
CA ILE A 83 -3.74 1.68 9.59
C ILE A 83 -4.32 2.34 8.32
N PRO A 84 -4.07 3.66 8.10
CA PRO A 84 -4.71 4.41 7.03
C PRO A 84 -4.57 3.80 5.62
N ALA A 85 -3.44 3.20 5.30
CA ALA A 85 -3.18 2.61 3.98
C ALA A 85 -4.03 1.35 3.71
N GLY A 86 -4.53 0.66 4.75
CA GLY A 86 -5.42 -0.49 4.60
C GLY A 86 -6.77 -0.15 3.93
N ARG A 87 -7.15 1.14 3.88
CA ARG A 87 -8.37 1.60 3.19
C ARG A 87 -8.39 1.24 1.70
N ALA A 88 -7.22 1.07 1.07
CA ALA A 88 -7.10 0.66 -0.32
C ALA A 88 -7.89 -0.63 -0.62
N PHE A 89 -7.91 -1.56 0.33
CA PHE A 89 -8.55 -2.87 0.19
C PHE A 89 -10.04 -2.84 0.54
N ASN A 90 -10.50 -1.85 1.31
CA ASN A 90 -11.88 -1.83 1.80
C ASN A 90 -12.90 -1.44 0.72
N ARG A 91 -12.47 -0.72 -0.32
CA ARG A 91 -13.36 -0.19 -1.36
C ARG A 91 -14.21 -1.29 -2.01
N ARG A 92 -13.61 -2.44 -2.33
CA ARG A 92 -14.30 -3.53 -3.03
C ARG A 92 -15.41 -4.16 -2.19
N PHE A 93 -15.23 -4.19 -0.86
CA PHE A 93 -16.28 -4.62 0.06
C PHE A 93 -17.47 -3.67 -0.02
N TYR A 94 -17.24 -2.35 0.00
CA TYR A 94 -18.31 -1.37 -0.19
C TYR A 94 -18.99 -1.46 -1.55
N ASP A 95 -18.23 -1.56 -2.64
CA ASP A 95 -18.78 -1.66 -3.99
C ASP A 95 -19.68 -2.89 -4.14
N SER A 96 -19.35 -4.00 -3.47
CA SER A 96 -20.18 -5.23 -3.50
C SER A 96 -21.48 -5.14 -2.71
N MET A 97 -21.66 -4.10 -1.89
CA MET A 97 -22.88 -3.85 -1.11
C MET A 97 -23.85 -2.90 -1.84
N ILE A 98 -23.42 -2.23 -2.91
CA ILE A 98 -24.23 -1.25 -3.64
C ILE A 98 -25.50 -1.92 -4.19
N GLY A 99 -26.65 -1.26 -3.97
CA GLY A 99 -27.96 -1.73 -4.44
C GLY A 99 -28.62 -2.79 -3.54
N LEU A 100 -27.98 -3.20 -2.44
CA LEU A 100 -28.55 -4.15 -1.48
C LEU A 100 -29.13 -3.42 -0.27
N SER A 101 -30.36 -3.76 0.13
CA SER A 101 -31.06 -3.07 1.22
C SER A 101 -31.38 -3.94 2.44
N LYS A 102 -31.59 -5.25 2.26
CA LYS A 102 -31.98 -6.15 3.37
C LYS A 102 -30.78 -6.93 3.88
N PHE A 103 -30.71 -7.08 5.20
CA PHE A 103 -29.56 -7.69 5.91
C PHE A 103 -29.30 -9.16 5.50
N TYR A 104 -30.32 -9.88 5.05
CA TYR A 104 -30.24 -11.28 4.59
C TYR A 104 -29.96 -11.43 3.09
N HIS A 105 -29.81 -10.32 2.34
CA HIS A 105 -29.37 -10.40 0.95
C HIS A 105 -27.97 -11.04 0.86
N HIS A 106 -27.74 -11.82 -0.17
CA HIS A 106 -26.47 -12.53 -0.34
C HIS A 106 -25.54 -11.78 -1.29
N VAL A 107 -24.29 -11.62 -0.88
CA VAL A 107 -23.20 -11.05 -1.66
C VAL A 107 -22.27 -12.16 -2.11
N ARG A 108 -21.89 -12.17 -3.39
CA ARG A 108 -20.88 -13.10 -3.90
C ARG A 108 -19.49 -12.61 -3.52
N ILE A 109 -18.70 -13.51 -2.92
CA ILE A 109 -17.29 -13.26 -2.62
C ILE A 109 -16.51 -13.61 -3.88
N ASN A 110 -16.25 -12.60 -4.72
CA ASN A 110 -15.55 -12.77 -5.98
C ASN A 110 -14.04 -12.97 -5.75
N TYR A 111 -13.35 -13.39 -6.82
CA TYR A 111 -11.91 -13.65 -6.79
C TYR A 111 -11.11 -12.44 -6.28
N GLU A 112 -11.40 -11.25 -6.80
CA GLU A 112 -10.71 -10.02 -6.42
C GLU A 112 -10.87 -9.64 -4.94
N MET A 113 -12.04 -9.89 -4.36
CA MET A 113 -12.28 -9.69 -2.93
C MET A 113 -11.48 -10.70 -2.10
N LYS A 114 -11.34 -11.94 -2.58
CA LYS A 114 -10.47 -12.93 -1.93
C LYS A 114 -9.00 -12.52 -1.99
N GLU A 115 -8.55 -11.90 -3.08
CA GLU A 115 -7.20 -11.33 -3.14
C GLU A 115 -7.01 -10.21 -2.10
N ASP A 116 -7.99 -9.30 -1.96
CA ASP A 116 -7.94 -8.24 -0.94
C ASP A 116 -7.93 -8.82 0.50
N ILE A 117 -8.70 -9.89 0.75
CA ILE A 117 -8.68 -10.62 2.03
C ILE A 117 -7.31 -11.25 2.29
N ARG A 118 -6.69 -11.89 1.29
CA ARG A 118 -5.37 -12.51 1.44
C ARG A 118 -4.28 -11.49 1.75
N VAL A 119 -4.33 -10.32 1.11
CA VAL A 119 -3.40 -9.23 1.39
C VAL A 119 -3.54 -8.76 2.83
N TRP A 120 -4.77 -8.60 3.33
CA TRP A 120 -5.01 -8.29 4.73
C TRP A 120 -4.44 -9.35 5.67
N LEU A 121 -4.70 -10.63 5.42
CA LEU A 121 -4.19 -11.73 6.27
C LEU A 121 -2.65 -11.74 6.29
N MET A 122 -2.02 -11.67 5.11
CA MET A 122 -0.56 -11.62 5.00
C MET A 122 0.02 -10.42 5.76
N PHE A 123 -0.57 -9.24 5.65
CA PHE A 123 -0.12 -8.09 6.44
C PHE A 123 -0.29 -8.32 7.94
N LEU A 124 -1.45 -8.83 8.37
CA LEU A 124 -1.76 -9.06 9.78
C LEU A 124 -0.87 -10.14 10.43
N ASP A 125 -0.26 -11.03 9.65
CA ASP A 125 0.72 -12.00 10.15
C ASP A 125 2.04 -11.36 10.58
N PHE A 126 2.44 -10.26 9.95
CA PHE A 126 3.65 -9.50 10.30
C PHE A 126 3.34 -8.26 11.16
N TYR A 127 2.09 -7.79 11.16
CA TYR A 127 1.70 -6.61 11.92
C TYR A 127 1.70 -6.90 13.42
N ASN A 128 2.60 -6.22 14.14
CA ASN A 128 2.76 -6.35 15.58
C ASN A 128 1.69 -5.61 16.40
N GLY A 129 0.70 -4.98 15.75
CA GLY A 129 -0.35 -4.21 16.41
C GLY A 129 -0.10 -2.72 16.48
N TYR A 130 1.12 -2.26 16.18
CA TYR A 130 1.56 -0.87 16.37
C TYR A 130 1.68 -0.14 15.03
N THR A 131 1.14 1.08 14.98
CA THR A 131 1.41 2.03 13.89
C THR A 131 2.04 3.27 14.49
N HIS A 132 3.29 3.56 14.12
CA HIS A 132 3.97 4.76 14.55
C HIS A 132 3.38 6.01 13.91
N TYR A 133 3.48 7.15 14.59
CA TYR A 133 3.10 8.43 14.02
C TYR A 133 4.01 8.79 12.87
N ASP A 134 3.43 9.50 11.92
CA ASP A 134 4.14 9.97 10.75
C ASP A 134 5.18 11.03 11.15
N THR A 135 6.38 10.94 10.58
CA THR A 135 7.27 12.09 10.53
C THR A 135 6.61 13.20 9.70
N PRO A 136 6.70 14.48 10.08
CA PRO A 136 6.00 15.54 9.35
C PRO A 136 6.53 15.75 7.93
N GLU A 137 7.80 15.41 7.68
CA GLU A 137 8.52 15.73 6.45
C GLU A 137 8.33 14.68 5.35
N TRP A 138 8.19 15.16 4.12
CA TRP A 138 8.20 14.33 2.92
C TRP A 138 9.58 14.41 2.28
N SER A 139 10.23 13.27 2.09
CA SER A 139 11.45 13.19 1.28
C SER A 139 11.06 12.99 -0.18
N GLU A 140 11.58 13.85 -1.07
CA GLU A 140 11.35 13.62 -2.49
C GLU A 140 12.13 12.40 -2.98
N SER A 141 11.56 11.66 -3.94
CA SER A 141 12.25 10.53 -4.54
C SER A 141 13.57 10.94 -5.18
N ARG A 142 13.73 12.19 -5.60
CA ARG A 142 15.00 12.73 -6.13
C ARG A 142 16.07 12.86 -5.05
N ASP A 143 15.69 13.33 -3.86
CA ASP A 143 16.60 13.50 -2.73
C ASP A 143 17.05 12.14 -2.20
N LEU A 144 16.12 11.18 -2.16
CA LEU A 144 16.40 9.77 -1.88
C LEU A 144 17.18 9.05 -2.99
N ARG A 145 17.36 9.70 -4.16
CA ARG A 145 17.90 9.10 -5.38
C ARG A 145 17.17 7.81 -5.79
N LEU A 146 15.86 7.79 -5.58
CA LEU A 146 14.93 6.77 -6.02
C LEU A 146 14.38 7.12 -7.40
N PHE A 147 14.89 6.42 -8.42
CA PHE A 147 14.52 6.62 -9.82
C PHE A 147 13.99 5.32 -10.42
N THR A 148 12.91 5.43 -11.18
CA THR A 148 12.26 4.30 -11.84
C THR A 148 11.95 4.65 -13.28
N ASP A 149 12.07 3.67 -14.17
CA ASP A 149 11.68 3.82 -15.57
C ASP A 149 11.33 2.46 -16.19
N SER A 150 10.47 2.48 -17.20
CA SER A 150 10.02 1.28 -17.91
C SER A 150 10.01 1.53 -19.41
N ALA A 151 10.51 0.58 -20.19
CA ALA A 151 10.47 0.67 -21.64
C ALA A 151 9.18 0.05 -22.19
N GLY A 152 8.46 0.77 -23.06
CA GLY A 152 7.27 0.27 -23.76
C GLY A 152 7.54 -0.77 -24.89
N ASN A 153 8.78 -1.22 -25.05
CA ASN A 153 9.15 -2.24 -26.04
C ASN A 153 9.27 -3.60 -25.36
N SER A 154 8.59 -4.61 -25.91
CA SER A 154 8.51 -5.93 -25.28
C SER A 154 9.86 -6.65 -25.15
N LYS A 155 10.86 -6.31 -25.97
CA LYS A 155 12.21 -6.90 -25.89
C LYS A 155 13.08 -6.30 -24.78
N LEU A 156 12.62 -5.23 -24.15
CA LEU A 156 13.35 -4.45 -23.14
C LEU A 156 12.87 -4.82 -21.73
N GLY A 157 12.85 -3.87 -20.81
CA GLY A 157 12.46 -4.12 -19.43
C GLY A 157 12.13 -2.85 -18.67
N CYS A 158 12.21 -2.95 -17.35
CA CYS A 158 12.22 -1.80 -16.46
C CYS A 158 13.45 -1.77 -15.57
N GLY A 159 13.77 -0.57 -15.08
CA GLY A 159 14.86 -0.31 -14.19
C GLY A 159 14.41 0.47 -12.96
N ALA A 160 15.02 0.17 -11.82
CA ALA A 160 14.93 0.97 -10.61
C ALA A 160 16.32 1.25 -10.07
N ILE A 161 16.50 2.42 -9.45
CA ILE A 161 17.75 2.88 -8.84
C ILE A 161 17.38 3.46 -7.48
N PHE A 162 18.17 3.13 -6.46
CA PHE A 162 18.09 3.73 -5.14
C PHE A 162 19.49 3.94 -4.60
N GLN A 163 19.88 5.20 -4.39
CA GLN A 163 21.27 5.56 -4.10
C GLN A 163 22.20 4.99 -5.18
N SER A 164 23.27 4.26 -4.85
CA SER A 164 24.17 3.57 -5.81
C SER A 164 23.62 2.22 -6.31
N ARG A 165 22.62 1.67 -5.62
CA ARG A 165 22.03 0.37 -5.93
C ARG A 165 21.07 0.48 -7.11
N TRP A 166 21.01 -0.57 -7.91
CA TRP A 166 20.14 -0.62 -9.09
C TRP A 166 19.61 -2.03 -9.32
N ALA A 167 18.45 -2.12 -9.95
CA ALA A 167 17.82 -3.38 -10.30
C ALA A 167 17.20 -3.27 -11.70
N PHE A 168 17.26 -4.37 -12.44
CA PHE A 168 16.69 -4.48 -13.78
C PHE A 168 15.83 -5.72 -13.87
N LEU A 169 14.66 -5.59 -14.52
CA LEU A 169 13.78 -6.68 -14.84
C LEU A 169 13.47 -6.65 -16.34
N LYS A 170 13.85 -7.71 -17.04
CA LYS A 170 13.44 -7.91 -18.44
C LYS A 170 11.97 -8.30 -18.50
N TRP A 171 11.25 -7.81 -19.50
CA TRP A 171 9.86 -8.24 -19.69
C TRP A 171 9.75 -9.74 -19.98
N PRO A 172 8.74 -10.42 -19.40
CA PRO A 172 8.47 -11.80 -19.73
C PRO A 172 8.19 -12.02 -21.21
N GLU A 173 8.69 -13.12 -21.77
CA GLU A 173 8.55 -13.38 -23.21
C GLU A 173 7.09 -13.57 -23.63
N HIS A 174 6.24 -14.12 -22.76
CA HIS A 174 4.81 -14.29 -23.04
C HIS A 174 4.02 -12.96 -23.08
N TRP A 175 4.63 -11.84 -22.69
CA TRP A 175 4.04 -10.51 -22.89
C TRP A 175 4.28 -9.97 -24.31
N HIS A 176 5.17 -10.59 -25.08
CA HIS A 176 5.47 -10.13 -26.43
C HIS A 176 4.21 -10.14 -27.31
N LYS A 177 3.93 -9.00 -27.96
CA LYS A 177 2.77 -8.78 -28.83
C LYS A 177 1.40 -8.90 -28.15
N THR A 178 1.32 -8.81 -26.82
CA THR A 178 0.05 -8.81 -26.09
C THR A 178 -0.45 -7.39 -25.79
N ASN A 179 -1.67 -7.27 -25.28
CA ASN A 179 -2.22 -5.99 -24.83
C ASN A 179 -1.54 -5.42 -23.56
N ILE A 180 -0.80 -6.24 -22.81
CA ILE A 180 -0.05 -5.81 -21.62
C ILE A 180 0.95 -4.72 -22.01
N MET A 181 1.68 -4.92 -23.12
CA MET A 181 2.70 -3.96 -23.57
C MET A 181 2.11 -2.62 -24.06
N LYS A 182 0.79 -2.52 -24.21
CA LYS A 182 0.08 -1.27 -24.54
C LYS A 182 -0.37 -0.52 -23.28
N ASP A 183 -0.35 -1.16 -22.12
CA ASP A 183 -0.76 -0.58 -20.85
C ASP A 183 0.42 0.16 -20.19
N ILE A 184 0.71 1.36 -20.69
CA ILE A 184 1.86 2.16 -20.24
C ILE A 184 1.80 2.44 -18.73
N THR A 185 0.60 2.70 -18.19
CA THR A 185 0.42 2.96 -16.75
C THR A 185 0.78 1.74 -15.92
N PHE A 186 0.41 0.55 -16.37
CA PHE A 186 0.84 -0.69 -15.73
C PHE A 186 2.37 -0.86 -15.80
N LEU A 187 2.96 -0.71 -16.98
CA LEU A 187 4.42 -0.87 -17.18
C LEU A 187 5.24 0.09 -16.31
N GLU A 188 4.84 1.36 -16.23
CA GLU A 188 5.51 2.38 -15.42
C GLU A 188 5.36 2.15 -13.91
N PHE A 189 4.28 1.47 -13.49
CA PHE A 189 4.07 1.16 -12.09
C PHE A 189 4.96 -0.01 -11.62
N ILE A 190 5.26 -0.98 -12.49
CA ILE A 190 6.10 -2.15 -12.17
C ILE A 190 7.41 -1.76 -11.46
N PRO A 191 8.28 -0.87 -12.00
CA PRO A 191 9.55 -0.56 -11.35
C PRO A 191 9.38 0.15 -10.00
N ILE A 192 8.27 0.85 -9.76
CA ILE A 192 7.96 1.42 -8.44
C ILE A 192 7.65 0.30 -7.45
N VAL A 193 6.80 -0.65 -7.82
CA VAL A 193 6.47 -1.79 -6.95
C VAL A 193 7.70 -2.68 -6.73
N MET A 194 8.50 -2.89 -7.77
CA MET A 194 9.78 -3.59 -7.70
C MET A 194 10.73 -2.94 -6.69
N ALA A 195 10.87 -1.61 -6.71
CA ALA A 195 11.69 -0.87 -5.77
C ALA A 195 11.23 -1.08 -4.31
N PHE A 196 9.92 -1.12 -4.06
CA PHE A 196 9.37 -1.37 -2.72
C PHE A 196 9.59 -2.81 -2.25
N HIS A 197 9.59 -3.77 -3.17
CA HIS A 197 9.95 -5.16 -2.88
C HIS A 197 11.43 -5.33 -2.53
N ILE A 198 12.33 -4.61 -3.21
CA ILE A 198 13.79 -4.74 -3.02
C ILE A 198 14.26 -3.92 -1.82
N TRP A 199 13.83 -2.67 -1.71
CA TRP A 199 14.34 -1.69 -0.74
C TRP A 199 13.34 -1.29 0.33
N GLY A 200 12.26 -2.06 0.52
CA GLY A 200 11.22 -1.76 1.52
C GLY A 200 11.78 -1.53 2.92
N ASN A 201 12.76 -2.35 3.35
CA ASN A 201 13.44 -2.17 4.64
C ASN A 201 14.24 -0.87 4.73
N ASP A 202 14.93 -0.48 3.65
CA ASP A 202 15.73 0.75 3.62
C ASP A 202 14.85 2.02 3.53
N LEU A 203 13.65 1.88 2.96
CA LEU A 203 12.64 2.92 2.86
C LEU A 203 11.72 2.97 4.08
N ALA A 204 11.92 2.06 5.06
CA ALA A 204 10.99 1.90 6.17
C ALA A 204 10.80 3.18 6.98
N ASN A 205 9.56 3.41 7.43
CA ASN A 205 9.15 4.60 8.18
C ASN A 205 9.32 5.95 7.44
N GLN A 206 9.54 5.94 6.12
CA GLN A 206 9.69 7.16 5.33
C GLN A 206 8.38 7.60 4.68
N ARG A 207 8.29 8.91 4.42
CA ARG A 207 7.24 9.51 3.60
C ARG A 207 7.84 9.97 2.29
N ILE A 208 7.49 9.29 1.21
CA ILE A 208 8.15 9.42 -0.08
C ILE A 208 7.23 10.14 -1.06
N LEU A 209 7.73 11.23 -1.64
CA LEU A 209 7.08 11.90 -2.76
C LEU A 209 7.63 11.37 -4.09
N LEU A 210 6.84 10.56 -4.79
CA LEU A 210 7.18 9.92 -6.04
C LEU A 210 6.89 10.84 -7.24
N ASN A 211 7.92 11.13 -8.02
CA ASN A 211 7.80 11.99 -9.20
C ASN A 211 7.54 11.15 -10.45
N THR A 212 6.42 11.37 -11.13
CA THR A 212 6.05 10.69 -12.40
C THR A 212 5.43 11.70 -13.38
N ASP A 213 5.58 11.48 -14.67
CA ASP A 213 4.93 12.24 -15.74
C ASP A 213 3.61 11.58 -16.21
N ASN A 214 3.17 10.51 -15.56
CA ASN A 214 1.90 9.85 -15.84
C ASN A 214 0.83 10.24 -14.82
N SER A 215 -0.09 11.10 -15.25
CA SER A 215 -1.21 11.58 -14.42
C SER A 215 -2.15 10.46 -13.94
N ALA A 216 -2.32 9.38 -14.72
CA ALA A 216 -3.11 8.23 -14.28
C ALA A 216 -2.41 7.49 -13.14
N LEU A 217 -1.08 7.30 -13.25
CA LEU A 217 -0.27 6.69 -12.20
C LEU A 217 -0.26 7.53 -10.91
N VAL A 218 -0.20 8.86 -11.02
CA VAL A 218 -0.39 9.77 -9.88
C VAL A 218 -1.70 9.49 -9.15
N ALA A 219 -2.80 9.39 -9.91
CA ALA A 219 -4.11 9.12 -9.32
C ALA A 219 -4.19 7.75 -8.66
N ILE A 220 -3.59 6.72 -9.28
CA ILE A 220 -3.54 5.35 -8.75
C ILE A 220 -2.74 5.30 -7.44
N ILE A 221 -1.55 5.91 -7.40
CA ILE A 221 -0.70 5.93 -6.20
C ILE A 221 -1.36 6.72 -5.07
N ASN A 222 -2.01 7.84 -5.35
CA ASN A 222 -2.63 8.67 -4.31
C ASN A 222 -3.95 8.08 -3.79
N LYS A 223 -4.78 7.52 -4.68
CA LYS A 223 -6.07 6.91 -4.30
C LYS A 223 -5.96 5.45 -3.88
N LYS A 224 -4.81 4.81 -4.15
CA LYS A 224 -4.53 3.38 -3.92
C LYS A 224 -5.60 2.48 -4.55
N THR A 225 -6.05 2.81 -5.77
CA THR A 225 -7.10 2.05 -6.49
C THR A 225 -7.02 2.28 -7.99
N SER A 226 -7.50 1.30 -8.76
CA SER A 226 -7.68 1.38 -10.22
C SER A 226 -8.90 0.58 -10.65
N LYS A 227 -9.49 0.93 -11.81
CA LYS A 227 -10.52 0.12 -12.46
C LYS A 227 -9.92 -1.08 -13.20
N SER A 228 -8.65 -1.00 -13.62
CA SER A 228 -7.95 -2.09 -14.28
C SER A 228 -7.59 -3.16 -13.26
N LYS A 229 -8.02 -4.41 -13.50
CA LYS A 229 -7.67 -5.57 -12.67
C LYS A 229 -6.17 -5.81 -12.65
N ARG A 230 -5.53 -5.66 -13.82
CA ARG A 230 -4.07 -5.77 -13.98
C ARG A 230 -3.32 -4.74 -13.13
N VAL A 231 -3.74 -3.48 -13.16
CA VAL A 231 -3.11 -2.45 -12.31
C VAL A 231 -3.38 -2.73 -10.83
N MET A 232 -4.58 -3.23 -10.49
CA MET A 232 -4.91 -3.59 -9.11
C MET A 232 -4.04 -4.71 -8.53
N SER A 233 -3.51 -5.63 -9.35
CA SER A 233 -2.56 -6.63 -8.85
C SER A 233 -1.29 -5.95 -8.32
N LEU A 234 -0.77 -4.93 -9.02
CA LEU A 234 0.37 -4.13 -8.54
C LEU A 234 0.01 -3.23 -7.36
N VAL A 235 -1.17 -2.60 -7.36
CA VAL A 235 -1.63 -1.77 -6.23
C VAL A 235 -1.64 -2.56 -4.93
N ARG A 236 -2.06 -3.83 -4.98
CA ARG A 236 -2.07 -4.70 -3.80
C ARG A 236 -0.70 -4.89 -3.19
N HIS A 237 0.27 -5.24 -4.02
CA HIS A 237 1.65 -5.42 -3.60
C HIS A 237 2.28 -4.11 -3.12
N PHE A 238 2.04 -3.02 -3.84
CA PHE A 238 2.50 -1.69 -3.43
C PHE A 238 1.98 -1.30 -2.04
N VAL A 239 0.68 -1.45 -1.80
CA VAL A 239 0.07 -1.12 -0.50
C VAL A 239 0.54 -2.09 0.58
N LEU A 240 0.65 -3.39 0.29
CA LEU A 240 1.18 -4.37 1.23
C LEU A 240 2.59 -4.00 1.70
N HIS A 241 3.52 -3.75 0.77
CA HIS A 241 4.88 -3.36 1.13
C HIS A 241 4.92 -2.01 1.82
N SER A 242 4.03 -1.08 1.45
CA SER A 242 3.87 0.18 2.18
C SER A 242 3.46 -0.06 3.64
N LEU A 243 2.55 -1.00 3.88
CA LEU A 243 2.08 -1.36 5.22
C LEU A 243 3.15 -2.10 6.04
N LEU A 244 3.79 -3.11 5.46
CA LEU A 244 4.81 -3.93 6.14
C LEU A 244 6.02 -3.11 6.61
N HIS A 245 6.39 -2.09 5.84
CA HIS A 245 7.55 -1.25 6.13
C HIS A 245 7.17 0.14 6.67
N ASN A 246 5.88 0.38 6.97
CA ASN A 246 5.38 1.69 7.40
C ASN A 246 5.81 2.85 6.47
N ILE A 247 5.75 2.63 5.16
CA ILE A 247 6.09 3.62 4.14
C ILE A 247 4.81 4.38 3.77
N GLN A 248 4.86 5.70 3.81
CA GLN A 248 3.86 6.53 3.17
C GLN A 248 4.34 6.99 1.81
N SER A 249 3.46 6.97 0.81
CA SER A 249 3.83 7.48 -0.51
C SER A 249 2.72 8.30 -1.12
N LYS A 250 3.12 9.45 -1.65
CA LYS A 250 2.32 10.30 -2.54
C LYS A 250 3.02 10.37 -3.88
N ALA A 251 2.26 10.62 -4.94
CA ALA A 251 2.81 10.91 -6.25
C ALA A 251 2.44 12.33 -6.68
N ILE A 252 3.35 12.99 -7.39
CA ILE A 252 3.10 14.26 -8.07
C ILE A 252 3.45 14.15 -9.54
N HIS A 253 2.67 14.86 -10.36
CA HIS A 253 2.90 14.94 -11.79
C HIS A 253 4.02 15.94 -12.08
N VAL A 254 5.08 15.52 -12.77
CA VAL A 254 6.18 16.39 -13.18
C VAL A 254 6.39 16.27 -14.69
N PRO A 255 6.11 17.34 -15.48
CA PRO A 255 6.29 17.32 -16.93
C PRO A 255 7.75 17.06 -17.32
N GLY A 256 7.96 16.17 -18.29
CA GLY A 256 9.27 16.00 -18.92
C GLY A 256 10.37 15.54 -17.96
N LYS A 257 10.08 14.56 -17.09
CA LYS A 257 11.06 13.97 -16.18
C LYS A 257 12.24 13.40 -16.97
N LYS A 258 13.37 14.13 -17.01
CA LYS A 258 14.63 13.63 -17.58
C LYS A 258 15.25 12.59 -16.65
N ASN A 259 14.75 11.36 -16.69
CA ASN A 259 15.29 10.23 -15.93
C ASN A 259 16.32 9.44 -16.75
N SER A 260 17.34 10.14 -17.27
CA SER A 260 18.26 9.57 -18.27
C SER A 260 19.01 8.31 -17.79
N ILE A 261 19.21 8.17 -16.48
CA ILE A 261 19.89 7.02 -15.90
C ILE A 261 18.95 5.81 -15.90
N ALA A 262 17.76 5.92 -15.32
CA ALA A 262 16.81 4.81 -15.31
C ALA A 262 16.30 4.47 -16.73
N ASP A 263 16.18 5.45 -17.64
CA ASP A 263 15.88 5.24 -19.06
C ASP A 263 16.93 4.36 -19.75
N SER A 264 18.21 4.64 -19.52
CA SER A 264 19.27 3.79 -20.07
C SER A 264 19.22 2.36 -19.49
N LEU A 265 18.74 2.21 -18.26
CA LEU A 265 18.60 0.91 -17.59
C LEU A 265 17.42 0.12 -18.16
N SER A 266 16.24 0.73 -18.29
CA SER A 266 15.04 0.10 -18.84
C SER A 266 15.24 -0.33 -20.30
N ARG A 267 16.11 0.38 -21.04
CA ARG A 267 16.47 0.09 -22.44
C ARG A 267 17.67 -0.85 -22.63
N GLN A 268 18.27 -1.38 -21.56
CA GLN A 268 19.47 -2.23 -21.61
C GLN A 268 20.69 -1.55 -22.26
N GLU A 269 20.79 -0.23 -22.18
CA GLU A 269 21.91 0.55 -22.71
C GLU A 269 23.07 0.59 -21.67
N TRP A 270 23.62 -0.58 -21.32
CA TRP A 270 24.55 -0.75 -20.18
C TRP A 270 25.75 0.21 -20.19
N ARG A 271 26.32 0.46 -21.37
CA ARG A 271 27.44 1.41 -21.53
C ARG A 271 27.02 2.85 -21.22
N ARG A 272 25.83 3.26 -21.67
CA ARG A 272 25.27 4.59 -21.38
C ARG A 272 24.92 4.72 -19.90
N PHE A 273 24.34 3.67 -19.31
CA PHE A 273 24.05 3.60 -17.88
C PHE A 273 25.33 3.82 -17.05
N ARG A 274 26.38 3.03 -17.29
CA ARG A 274 27.65 3.14 -16.56
C ARG A 274 28.34 4.50 -16.75
N ARG A 275 28.26 5.08 -17.95
CA ARG A 275 28.81 6.42 -18.21
C ARG A 275 28.04 7.52 -17.47
N ASN A 276 26.71 7.42 -17.43
CA ASN A 276 25.85 8.43 -16.80
C ASN A 276 25.76 8.26 -15.28
N PHE A 277 26.11 7.07 -14.76
CA PHE A 277 26.05 6.73 -13.35
C PHE A 277 27.25 5.86 -12.94
N PRO A 278 28.48 6.43 -12.96
CA PRO A 278 29.72 5.69 -12.67
C PRO A 278 29.80 5.15 -11.23
N GLN A 279 29.05 5.76 -10.30
CA GLN A 279 28.96 5.34 -8.90
C GLN A 279 28.00 4.16 -8.66
N ALA A 280 27.38 3.60 -9.70
CA ALA A 280 26.48 2.47 -9.53
C ALA A 280 27.25 1.22 -9.09
N ASP A 281 26.67 0.44 -8.19
CA ASP A 281 27.25 -0.83 -7.75
C ASP A 281 27.58 -1.75 -8.93
N GLU A 282 28.63 -2.58 -8.82
CA GLU A 282 29.10 -3.43 -9.93
C GLU A 282 28.03 -4.43 -10.38
N THR A 283 27.24 -4.95 -9.46
CA THR A 283 26.19 -5.93 -9.72
C THR A 283 24.81 -5.37 -9.38
N PRO A 284 23.75 -5.73 -10.13
CA PRO A 284 22.39 -5.35 -9.78
C PRO A 284 21.92 -6.05 -8.51
N CYS A 285 21.00 -5.40 -7.78
CA CYS A 285 20.23 -6.06 -6.73
C CYS A 285 19.36 -7.16 -7.34
N THR A 286 19.28 -8.30 -6.63
CA THR A 286 18.41 -9.40 -7.00
C THR A 286 16.94 -9.01 -6.83
N VAL A 287 16.13 -9.20 -7.87
CA VAL A 287 14.68 -9.03 -7.79
C VAL A 287 14.09 -10.23 -7.02
N PRO A 288 13.32 -10.02 -5.94
CA PRO A 288 12.77 -11.11 -5.14
C PRO A 288 11.88 -12.06 -5.94
N THR A 289 11.99 -13.37 -5.69
CA THR A 289 11.18 -14.39 -6.36
C THR A 289 9.69 -14.14 -6.25
N SER A 290 9.22 -13.63 -5.10
CA SER A 290 7.81 -13.28 -4.90
C SER A 290 7.31 -12.20 -5.88
N PHE A 291 8.18 -11.27 -6.28
CA PHE A 291 7.86 -10.26 -7.30
C PHE A 291 7.95 -10.84 -8.71
N LEU A 292 8.94 -11.70 -8.99
CA LEU A 292 9.06 -12.39 -10.27
C LEU A 292 7.83 -13.28 -10.54
N ASP A 293 7.35 -13.99 -9.52
CA ASP A 293 6.13 -14.81 -9.58
C ASP A 293 4.87 -13.98 -9.82
N LEU A 294 4.78 -12.80 -9.21
CA LEU A 294 3.69 -11.86 -9.48
C LEU A 294 3.68 -11.46 -10.96
N ILE A 295 4.83 -11.05 -11.48
CA ILE A 295 4.96 -10.57 -12.87
C ILE A 295 4.72 -11.70 -13.87
N SER A 296 5.24 -12.90 -13.61
CA SER A 296 5.08 -14.04 -14.52
C SER A 296 3.63 -14.52 -14.64
N LYS A 297 2.85 -14.47 -13.55
CA LYS A 297 1.44 -14.87 -13.50
C LYS A 297 0.47 -13.87 -14.14
N ILE A 298 0.94 -12.69 -14.55
CA ILE A 298 0.08 -11.71 -15.23
C ILE A 298 -0.14 -12.17 -16.67
N GLU A 299 -1.37 -12.57 -16.93
CA GLU A 299 -1.85 -12.98 -18.24
C GLU A 299 -2.39 -11.78 -19.04
N PRO A 300 -2.38 -11.84 -20.38
CA PRO A 300 -3.08 -10.89 -21.23
C PRO A 300 -4.57 -10.89 -20.91
N ASP A 301 -5.24 -9.74 -20.98
CA ASP A 301 -6.71 -9.78 -20.91
C ASP A 301 -7.21 -10.49 -22.18
N CYS A 302 -8.05 -11.52 -22.02
CA CYS A 302 -8.73 -12.21 -23.12
C CYS A 302 -9.59 -11.25 -23.96
#